data_AF-A0A0P1HAA8-F1
#
_entry.id   AF-A0A0P1HAA8-F1
#
_cell.length_a   1.000
_cell.length_b   1.000
_cell.length_c   1.000
_cell.angle_alpha   90.00
_cell.angle_beta   90.00
_cell.angle_gamma   90.00
#
_symmetry.space_group_name_H-M   'P 1'
#
loop_
_entity.id
_entity.type
_entity.pdbx_description
1 polymer ?
#
loop_
_entity_poly.entity_id
_entity_poly.type
_entity_poly.pdbx_seq_one_letter_code
_entity_poly.pdbx_strand_id
1 'polypeptide(L)'
;MASADAPDGDAEGQKVKPKRKPLPPDLPRIDQVLTPGNACTCGGQLRTIAEDVTEELEYVPGWFVVNRIVRPRMAYWDCDRIIQSALPSRPIERGRPGPGLLAHVLVSKYANHCPLYRQSQIYGREGIDLDRSTLADWVGRSAALLEPLADAIGRHVRAGQAILADDTPIRMQSKGKCATARVWTYVRDERPWGGVDPPAAAARTDQARGRGEAFSCPLAIRTVFRICASTLWSFISWWRRRESGFREKPNFTSCAPFGSLNCMA
;
A
#
# COMPACT_ATOMS: atom_id res chain seq x y z
N MET A 1 65.50 13.07 -22.20
CA MET A 1 64.13 12.73 -22.64
C MET A 1 63.58 11.81 -21.55
N ALA A 2 62.90 12.35 -20.53
CA ALA A 2 61.43 12.45 -20.44
C ALA A 2 60.80 11.04 -20.58
N SER A 3 60.07 10.50 -19.59
CA SER A 3 58.92 11.10 -18.92
C SER A 3 58.62 10.37 -17.60
N ALA A 4 57.99 11.11 -16.68
CA ALA A 4 57.60 10.67 -15.34
C ALA A 4 56.38 9.74 -15.35
N ASP A 5 56.36 8.78 -14.43
CA ASP A 5 55.17 8.03 -14.02
C ASP A 5 54.20 8.98 -13.30
N ALA A 6 52.97 9.08 -13.81
CA ALA A 6 51.84 9.75 -13.16
C ALA A 6 50.99 8.68 -12.46
N PRO A 7 50.61 8.86 -11.17
CA PRO A 7 49.61 8.00 -10.56
C PRO A 7 48.21 8.42 -11.00
N ASP A 8 47.45 7.46 -11.52
CA ASP A 8 46.00 7.59 -11.78
C ASP A 8 45.27 7.80 -10.45
N GLY A 9 44.87 9.05 -10.21
CA GLY A 9 44.01 9.43 -9.10
C GLY A 9 42.55 9.18 -9.46
N ASP A 10 41.97 8.10 -8.93
CA ASP A 10 40.53 7.87 -8.94
C ASP A 10 39.81 8.97 -8.14
N ALA A 11 39.31 9.98 -8.84
CA ALA A 11 38.45 10.99 -8.26
C ALA A 11 37.09 10.37 -7.92
N GLU A 12 36.91 10.00 -6.64
CA GLU A 12 35.61 9.65 -6.06
C GLU A 12 34.63 10.82 -6.21
N GLY A 13 33.84 10.80 -7.29
CA GLY A 13 32.72 11.71 -7.48
C GLY A 13 31.72 11.55 -6.34
N GLN A 14 31.59 12.58 -5.50
CA GLN A 14 30.59 12.64 -4.44
C GLN A 14 29.19 12.40 -5.05
N LYS A 15 28.57 11.26 -4.71
CA LYS A 15 27.22 10.92 -5.14
C LYS A 15 26.23 11.96 -4.59
N VAL A 16 25.80 12.88 -5.44
CA VAL A 16 24.75 13.86 -5.13
C VAL A 16 23.48 13.09 -4.77
N LYS A 17 23.02 13.23 -3.53
CA LYS A 17 21.77 12.58 -3.08
C LYS A 17 20.61 13.16 -3.91
N PRO A 18 19.81 12.33 -4.59
CA PRO A 18 18.69 12.82 -5.39
C PRO A 18 17.69 13.55 -4.48
N LYS A 19 17.49 14.85 -4.74
CA LYS A 19 16.46 15.64 -4.06
C LYS A 19 15.09 15.26 -4.62
N ARG A 20 14.13 15.05 -3.73
CA ARG A 20 12.76 14.74 -4.12
C ARG A 20 12.15 15.98 -4.77
N LYS A 21 11.56 15.82 -5.97
CA LYS A 21 10.76 16.88 -6.60
C LYS A 21 9.52 17.16 -5.74
N PRO A 22 9.11 18.43 -5.58
CA PRO A 22 7.86 18.77 -4.90
C PRO A 22 6.65 18.15 -5.63
N LEU A 23 5.52 18.06 -4.93
CA LEU A 23 4.25 17.68 -5.57
C LEU A 23 3.79 18.82 -6.50
N PRO A 24 3.11 18.50 -7.62
CA PRO A 24 2.56 19.52 -8.50
C PRO A 24 1.69 20.54 -7.74
N PRO A 25 1.85 21.85 -7.99
CA PRO A 25 1.14 22.89 -7.25
C PRO A 25 -0.36 22.95 -7.58
N ASP A 26 -0.73 22.53 -8.78
CA ASP A 26 -2.09 22.46 -9.34
C ASP A 26 -2.93 21.34 -8.73
N LEU A 27 -2.31 20.35 -8.08
CA LEU A 27 -3.08 19.32 -7.38
C LEU A 27 -3.85 19.92 -6.19
N PRO A 28 -5.12 19.54 -6.03
CA PRO A 28 -5.94 19.98 -4.91
C PRO A 28 -5.34 19.51 -3.58
N ARG A 29 -5.38 20.37 -2.56
CA ARG A 29 -4.89 20.08 -1.21
C ARG A 29 -6.04 19.96 -0.23
N ILE A 30 -6.06 18.87 0.52
CA ILE A 30 -7.01 18.67 1.63
C ILE A 30 -6.23 18.79 2.93
N ASP A 31 -6.58 19.81 3.70
CA ASP A 31 -5.94 20.09 4.99
C ASP A 31 -6.57 19.26 6.10
N GLN A 32 -5.72 18.59 6.87
CA GLN A 32 -6.10 17.95 8.13
C GLN A 32 -5.25 18.54 9.25
N VAL A 33 -5.87 19.39 10.07
CA VAL A 33 -5.22 19.99 11.23
C VAL A 33 -5.36 19.06 12.43
N LEU A 34 -4.22 18.62 12.97
CA LEU A 34 -4.17 17.77 14.15
C LEU A 34 -3.81 18.61 15.37
N THR A 35 -4.80 19.26 15.95
CA THR A 35 -4.63 20.09 17.15
C THR A 35 -4.38 19.21 18.38
N PRO A 36 -3.33 19.46 19.16
CA PRO A 36 -3.08 18.70 20.39
C PRO A 36 -4.18 19.01 21.42
N GLY A 37 -4.56 17.99 22.20
CA GLY A 37 -5.48 18.17 23.33
C GLY A 37 -4.83 18.92 24.50
N ASN A 38 -5.63 19.26 25.50
CA ASN A 38 -5.12 19.87 26.74
C ASN A 38 -4.40 18.81 27.59
N ALA A 39 -3.06 18.85 27.58
CA ALA A 39 -2.21 17.92 28.31
C ALA A 39 -1.52 18.54 29.54
N CYS A 40 -1.63 19.87 29.74
CA CYS A 40 -1.07 20.55 30.91
C CYS A 40 -2.10 20.71 32.02
N THR A 41 -1.66 20.50 33.26
CA THR A 41 -2.41 20.77 34.49
C THR A 41 -2.50 22.26 34.84
N CYS A 42 -1.80 23.13 34.12
CA CYS A 42 -1.73 24.56 34.38
C CYS A 42 -3.02 25.34 34.05
N GLY A 43 -3.96 24.76 33.31
CA GLY A 43 -5.23 25.42 32.94
C GLY A 43 -5.10 26.61 31.98
N GLY A 44 -3.86 27.01 31.64
CA GLY A 44 -3.58 28.14 30.76
C GLY A 44 -4.09 27.96 29.34
N GLN A 45 -4.25 29.08 28.63
CA GLN A 45 -4.64 29.08 27.23
C GLN A 45 -3.47 28.67 26.32
N LEU A 46 -3.77 28.01 25.21
CA LEU A 46 -2.78 27.60 24.20
C LEU A 46 -2.57 28.71 23.16
N ARG A 47 -1.31 28.94 22.77
CA ARG A 47 -0.92 29.74 21.60
C ARG A 47 -0.17 28.88 20.59
N THR A 48 -0.40 29.09 19.30
CA THR A 48 0.36 28.46 18.22
C THR A 48 1.70 29.19 18.04
N ILE A 49 2.81 28.45 18.09
CA ILE A 49 4.16 28.99 17.87
C ILE A 49 4.61 28.75 16.43
N ALA A 50 4.40 27.53 15.94
CA ALA A 50 4.84 27.09 14.62
C ALA A 50 3.94 25.97 14.10
N GLU A 51 4.08 25.62 12.84
CA GLU A 51 3.32 24.53 12.22
C GLU A 51 4.26 23.59 11.47
N ASP A 52 4.15 22.30 11.74
CA ASP A 52 4.80 21.28 10.93
C ASP A 52 3.81 20.73 9.92
N VAL A 53 4.15 20.82 8.64
CA VAL A 53 3.30 20.40 7.52
C VAL A 53 3.89 19.16 6.85
N THR A 54 3.09 18.10 6.74
CA THR A 54 3.44 16.90 5.98
C THR A 54 2.50 16.74 4.81
N GLU A 55 3.05 16.67 3.59
CA GLU A 55 2.26 16.40 2.37
C GLU A 55 2.35 14.94 1.96
N GLU A 56 1.20 14.37 1.58
CA GLU A 56 1.07 13.02 1.07
C GLU A 56 0.24 13.00 -0.21
N LEU A 57 0.69 12.27 -1.22
CA LEU A 57 -0.07 12.06 -2.45
C LEU A 57 -1.06 10.92 -2.25
N GLU A 58 -2.35 11.22 -2.34
CA GLU A 58 -3.45 10.29 -2.15
C GLU A 58 -4.23 10.11 -3.45
N TYR A 59 -4.80 8.93 -3.62
CA TYR A 59 -5.71 8.63 -4.72
C TYR A 59 -7.13 8.45 -4.20
N VAL A 60 -8.03 9.30 -4.69
CA VAL A 60 -9.48 9.11 -4.56
C VAL A 60 -9.95 8.57 -5.91
N PRO A 61 -10.82 7.55 -5.99
CA PRO A 61 -11.26 7.00 -7.28
C PRO A 61 -11.64 8.09 -8.28
N GLY A 62 -10.82 8.24 -9.33
CA GLY A 62 -10.99 9.22 -10.39
C GLY A 62 -10.05 10.44 -10.36
N TRP A 63 -9.33 10.74 -9.27
CA TRP A 63 -8.44 11.91 -9.19
C TRP A 63 -7.40 11.82 -8.05
N PHE A 64 -6.33 12.59 -8.18
CA PHE A 64 -5.30 12.71 -7.14
C PHE A 64 -5.48 13.94 -6.28
N VAL A 65 -5.12 13.80 -5.02
CA VAL A 65 -5.18 14.87 -4.03
C VAL A 65 -3.94 14.84 -3.14
N VAL A 66 -3.53 16.00 -2.66
CA VAL A 66 -2.45 16.12 -1.69
C VAL A 66 -3.08 16.29 -0.31
N ASN A 67 -2.96 15.27 0.53
CA ASN A 67 -3.34 15.39 1.93
C ASN A 67 -2.25 16.15 2.66
N ARG A 68 -2.61 17.31 3.24
CA ARG A 68 -1.71 18.16 4.00
C ARG A 68 -2.03 18.02 5.49
N ILE A 69 -1.21 17.24 6.18
CA ILE A 69 -1.32 17.03 7.62
C ILE A 69 -0.60 18.18 8.32
N VAL A 70 -1.36 19.09 8.90
CA VAL A 70 -0.86 20.27 9.63
C VAL A 70 -0.86 19.97 11.11
N ARG A 71 0.32 20.01 11.74
CA ARG A 71 0.50 19.73 13.16
C ARG A 71 1.01 20.99 13.86
N PRO A 72 0.11 21.83 14.41
CA PRO A 72 0.51 23.03 15.13
C PRO A 72 1.32 22.67 16.37
N ARG A 73 2.48 23.30 16.51
CA ARG A 73 3.29 23.33 17.73
C ARG A 73 2.73 24.44 18.60
N MET A 74 2.09 24.06 19.70
CA MET A 74 1.44 24.98 20.62
C MET A 74 2.20 25.06 21.93
N ALA A 75 2.13 26.20 22.62
CA ALA A 75 2.58 26.32 24.00
C ALA A 75 1.55 26.99 24.87
N TYR A 76 1.60 26.70 26.17
CA TYR A 76 0.80 27.39 27.17
C TYR A 76 1.36 28.77 27.47
N TRP A 77 0.48 29.75 27.66
CA TRP A 77 0.89 31.11 28.06
C TRP A 77 1.58 31.15 29.42
N ASP A 78 1.11 30.36 30.38
CA ASP A 78 1.53 30.50 31.78
C ASP A 78 2.78 29.71 32.17
N CYS A 79 3.14 28.68 31.39
CA CYS A 79 4.24 27.77 31.74
C CYS A 79 5.17 27.43 30.57
N ASP A 80 4.94 28.01 29.38
CA ASP A 80 5.71 27.81 28.15
C ASP A 80 5.90 26.34 27.71
N ARG A 81 5.11 25.41 28.26
CA ARG A 81 5.19 23.98 27.90
C ARG A 81 4.69 23.76 26.48
N ILE A 82 5.55 23.21 25.62
CA ILE A 82 5.24 22.93 24.21
C ILE A 82 4.54 21.58 24.08
N ILE A 83 3.44 21.55 23.34
CA ILE A 83 2.68 20.35 22.99
C ILE A 83 2.45 20.30 21.48
N GLN A 84 2.40 19.09 20.93
CA GLN A 84 2.13 18.85 19.51
C GLN A 84 1.55 17.45 19.33
N SER A 85 0.61 17.30 18.40
CA SER A 85 0.08 15.99 18.03
C SER A 85 1.14 15.13 17.34
N ALA A 86 1.15 13.84 17.67
CA ALA A 86 1.95 12.87 16.94
C ALA A 86 1.50 12.79 15.47
N LEU A 87 2.45 12.53 14.56
CA LEU A 87 2.10 12.26 13.17
C LEU A 87 1.37 10.91 13.12
N PRO A 88 0.24 10.78 12.38
CA PRO A 88 -0.45 9.51 12.22
C PRO A 88 0.47 8.43 11.64
N SER A 89 0.09 7.17 11.88
CA SER A 89 0.82 6.05 11.32
C SER A 89 0.68 6.03 9.80
N ARG A 90 1.76 5.70 9.10
CA ARG A 90 1.78 5.67 7.64
C ARG A 90 2.25 4.31 7.16
N PRO A 91 1.68 3.76 6.07
CA PRO A 91 2.13 2.47 5.54
C PRO A 91 3.63 2.47 5.21
N ILE A 92 4.11 3.54 4.60
CA ILE A 92 5.53 3.71 4.26
C ILE A 92 6.09 4.91 5.01
N GLU A 93 6.95 4.64 6.00
CA GLU A 93 7.63 5.71 6.75
C GLU A 93 8.42 6.63 5.82
N ARG A 94 8.24 7.94 6.03
CA ARG A 94 8.85 9.02 5.22
C ARG A 94 8.54 8.89 3.71
N GLY A 95 7.53 8.11 3.34
CA GLY A 95 7.03 7.97 1.98
C GLY A 95 6.27 9.22 1.53
N ARG A 96 6.05 9.34 0.22
CA ARG A 96 5.03 10.24 -0.34
C ARG A 96 3.62 9.65 -0.42
N PRO A 97 3.41 8.32 -0.59
CA PRO A 97 2.08 7.83 -0.93
C PRO A 97 1.20 7.71 0.30
N GLY A 98 -0.05 8.13 0.15
CA GLY A 98 -1.14 7.77 1.04
C GLY A 98 -1.57 6.31 0.84
N PRO A 99 -2.35 5.75 1.78
CA PRO A 99 -2.82 4.37 1.71
C PRO A 99 -3.72 4.08 0.50
N GLY A 100 -4.56 5.03 0.06
CA GLY A 100 -5.42 4.86 -1.11
C GLY A 100 -4.63 4.79 -2.41
N LEU A 101 -3.56 5.59 -2.54
CA LEU A 101 -2.63 5.49 -3.67
C LEU A 101 -1.94 4.13 -3.71
N LEU A 102 -1.44 3.63 -2.58
CA LEU A 102 -0.83 2.30 -2.51
C LEU A 102 -1.83 1.21 -2.91
N ALA A 103 -3.05 1.28 -2.41
CA ALA A 103 -4.12 0.36 -2.78
C ALA A 103 -4.41 0.41 -4.28
N HIS A 104 -4.51 1.61 -4.87
CA HIS A 104 -4.73 1.79 -6.30
C HIS A 104 -3.59 1.17 -7.13
N VAL A 105 -2.32 1.42 -6.77
CA VAL A 105 -1.16 0.85 -7.48
C VAL A 105 -1.19 -0.68 -7.45
N LEU A 106 -1.48 -1.28 -6.29
CA LEU A 106 -1.56 -2.73 -6.13
C LEU A 106 -2.73 -3.34 -6.91
N VAL A 107 -3.93 -2.78 -6.78
CA VAL A 107 -5.12 -3.27 -7.51
C VAL A 107 -4.93 -3.13 -9.01
N SER A 108 -4.45 -1.96 -9.47
CA SER A 108 -4.15 -1.73 -10.88
C SER A 108 -3.11 -2.73 -11.41
N LYS A 109 -2.08 -3.07 -10.62
CA LYS A 109 -1.05 -4.02 -11.02
C LYS A 109 -1.56 -5.45 -11.09
N TYR A 110 -2.22 -5.92 -10.02
CA TYR A 110 -2.50 -7.33 -9.83
C TYR A 110 -3.90 -7.76 -10.28
N ALA A 111 -4.92 -6.93 -10.03
CA ALA A 111 -6.29 -7.24 -10.44
C ALA A 111 -6.58 -6.77 -11.87
N ASN A 112 -6.07 -5.61 -12.27
CA ASN A 112 -6.34 -5.03 -13.60
C ASN A 112 -5.21 -5.26 -14.61
N HIS A 113 -4.18 -6.02 -14.24
CA HIS A 113 -3.04 -6.35 -15.11
C HIS A 113 -2.36 -5.12 -15.75
N CYS A 114 -2.36 -3.97 -15.09
CA CYS A 114 -1.71 -2.75 -15.56
C CYS A 114 -0.26 -2.68 -15.05
N PRO A 115 0.75 -2.94 -15.89
CA PRO A 115 2.15 -2.96 -15.45
C PRO A 115 2.62 -1.58 -14.99
N LEU A 116 3.61 -1.53 -14.09
CA LEU A 116 4.04 -0.29 -13.43
C LEU A 116 4.51 0.81 -14.39
N TYR A 117 5.09 0.44 -15.54
CA TYR A 117 5.46 1.44 -16.55
C TYR A 117 4.24 2.13 -17.16
N ARG A 118 3.15 1.37 -17.37
CA ARG A 118 1.91 1.91 -17.91
C ARG A 118 1.20 2.76 -16.87
N GLN A 119 1.22 2.35 -15.61
CA GLN A 119 0.71 3.18 -14.51
C GLN A 119 1.46 4.51 -14.40
N SER A 120 2.79 4.49 -14.44
CA SER A 120 3.64 5.69 -14.46
C SER A 120 3.26 6.64 -15.60
N GLN A 121 3.04 6.12 -16.82
CA GLN A 121 2.58 6.92 -17.96
C GLN A 121 1.16 7.47 -17.78
N ILE A 122 0.24 6.70 -17.17
CA ILE A 122 -1.12 7.17 -16.87
C ILE A 122 -1.06 8.34 -15.89
N TYR A 123 -0.31 8.21 -14.80
CA TYR A 123 -0.14 9.27 -13.80
C TYR A 123 0.53 10.52 -14.40
N GLY A 124 1.46 10.32 -15.34
CA GLY A 124 2.10 11.42 -16.08
C GLY A 124 1.11 12.25 -16.91
N ARG A 125 -0.02 11.69 -17.36
CA ARG A 125 -1.07 12.45 -18.07
C ARG A 125 -1.81 13.41 -17.14
N GLU A 126 -1.78 13.16 -15.85
CA GLU A 126 -2.35 14.01 -14.79
C GLU A 126 -1.27 14.89 -14.14
N GLY A 127 -0.10 15.03 -14.77
CA GLY A 127 1.00 15.86 -14.27
C GLY A 127 1.83 15.21 -13.16
N ILE A 128 1.58 13.93 -12.85
CA ILE A 128 2.22 13.22 -11.74
C ILE A 128 3.39 12.36 -12.23
N ASP A 129 4.60 12.90 -12.08
CA ASP A 129 5.86 12.22 -12.42
C ASP A 129 6.27 11.21 -11.34
N LEU A 130 5.84 9.95 -11.50
CA LEU A 130 6.24 8.82 -10.65
C LEU A 130 7.07 7.82 -11.44
N ASP A 131 8.34 7.67 -11.08
CA ASP A 131 9.23 6.70 -11.72
C ASP A 131 8.84 5.24 -11.40
N ARG A 132 9.13 4.34 -12.33
CA ARG A 132 8.87 2.90 -12.21
C ARG A 132 9.56 2.28 -11.00
N SER A 133 10.78 2.72 -10.67
CA SER A 133 11.52 2.26 -9.49
C SER A 133 10.81 2.65 -8.20
N THR A 134 10.26 3.88 -8.13
CA THR A 134 9.49 4.35 -6.97
C THR A 134 8.23 3.51 -6.78
N LEU A 135 7.49 3.24 -7.85
CA LEU A 135 6.33 2.36 -7.79
C LEU A 135 6.71 0.92 -7.40
N ALA A 136 7.83 0.40 -7.90
CA ALA A 136 8.31 -0.93 -7.54
C ALA A 136 8.69 -1.04 -6.06
N ASP A 137 9.37 -0.02 -5.52
CA ASP A 137 9.71 0.07 -4.10
C ASP A 137 8.45 0.12 -3.23
N TRP A 138 7.44 0.88 -3.63
CA TRP A 138 6.16 0.95 -2.92
C TRP A 138 5.42 -0.38 -2.94
N VAL A 139 5.41 -1.09 -4.07
CA VAL A 139 4.84 -2.44 -4.16
C VAL A 139 5.58 -3.39 -3.21
N GLY A 140 6.91 -3.36 -3.17
CA GLY A 140 7.70 -4.21 -2.29
C GLY A 140 7.42 -3.96 -0.80
N ARG A 141 7.41 -2.69 -0.38
CA ARG A 141 7.07 -2.33 1.00
C ARG A 141 5.63 -2.70 1.37
N SER A 142 4.69 -2.48 0.46
CA SER A 142 3.30 -2.85 0.70
C SER A 142 3.11 -4.36 0.79
N ALA A 143 3.85 -5.13 0.00
CA ALA A 143 3.85 -6.59 0.09
C ALA A 143 4.35 -7.07 1.46
N ALA A 144 5.40 -6.47 2.01
CA ALA A 144 5.89 -6.78 3.35
C ALA A 144 4.85 -6.46 4.44
N LEU A 145 4.14 -5.32 4.33
CA LEU A 145 3.06 -4.97 5.27
C LEU A 145 1.88 -5.95 5.23
N LEU A 146 1.60 -6.53 4.06
CA LEU A 146 0.49 -7.46 3.86
C LEU A 146 0.86 -8.92 4.15
N GLU A 147 2.11 -9.23 4.45
CA GLU A 147 2.58 -10.58 4.71
C GLU A 147 1.81 -11.28 5.86
N PRO A 148 1.57 -10.65 7.03
CA PRO A 148 0.80 -11.29 8.10
C PRO A 148 -0.63 -11.65 7.69
N LEU A 149 -1.24 -10.84 6.82
CA LEU A 149 -2.56 -11.11 6.27
C LEU A 149 -2.52 -12.29 5.30
N ALA A 150 -1.52 -12.33 4.40
CA ALA A 150 -1.32 -13.45 3.49
C ALA A 150 -1.09 -14.77 4.25
N ASP A 151 -0.34 -14.74 5.35
CA ASP A 151 -0.10 -15.90 6.21
C ASP A 151 -1.38 -16.35 6.93
N ALA A 152 -2.19 -15.41 7.42
CA ALA A 152 -3.49 -15.72 8.03
C ALA A 152 -4.44 -16.38 7.02
N ILE A 153 -4.51 -15.86 5.79
CA ILE A 153 -5.30 -16.46 4.70
C ILE A 153 -4.77 -17.85 4.36
N GLY A 154 -3.45 -18.02 4.30
CA GLY A 154 -2.82 -19.32 4.07
C GLY A 154 -3.17 -20.35 5.15
N ARG A 155 -3.20 -19.94 6.44
CA ARG A 155 -3.65 -20.80 7.54
C ARG A 155 -5.13 -21.15 7.41
N HIS A 156 -5.98 -20.18 7.08
CA HIS A 156 -7.42 -20.38 6.88
C HIS A 156 -7.73 -21.38 5.75
N VAL A 157 -7.03 -21.25 4.61
CA VAL A 157 -7.18 -22.18 3.48
C VAL A 157 -6.73 -23.59 3.86
N ARG A 158 -5.59 -23.72 4.56
CA ARG A 158 -5.04 -25.02 4.97
C ARG A 158 -5.83 -25.72 6.07
N ALA A 159 -6.69 -25.00 6.79
CA ALA A 159 -7.58 -25.57 7.80
C ALA A 159 -8.83 -26.22 7.20
N GLY A 160 -9.06 -26.08 5.89
CA GLY A 160 -10.22 -26.67 5.21
C GLY A 160 -10.19 -28.19 5.14
N GLN A 161 -11.36 -28.81 5.15
CA GLN A 161 -11.51 -30.26 5.04
C GLN A 161 -11.12 -30.79 3.66
N ALA A 162 -11.32 -29.97 2.63
CA ALA A 162 -10.88 -30.21 1.27
C ALA A 162 -10.24 -28.93 0.70
N ILE A 163 -9.14 -29.10 -0.01
CA ILE A 163 -8.39 -28.01 -0.63
C ILE A 163 -8.23 -28.35 -2.11
N LEU A 164 -8.67 -27.44 -2.97
CA LEU A 164 -8.37 -27.52 -4.40
C LEU A 164 -6.98 -26.91 -4.61
N ALA A 165 -6.09 -27.64 -5.24
CA ALA A 165 -4.75 -27.18 -5.57
C ALA A 165 -4.58 -27.13 -7.09
N ASP A 166 -4.09 -26.01 -7.60
CA ASP A 166 -3.68 -25.86 -8.99
C ASP A 166 -2.22 -25.43 -9.06
N ASP A 167 -1.55 -25.84 -10.13
CA ASP A 167 -0.15 -25.57 -10.37
C ASP A 167 0.06 -25.01 -11.78
N THR A 168 0.35 -23.71 -11.82
CA THR A 168 0.53 -22.97 -13.06
C THR A 168 2.02 -22.64 -13.27
N PRO A 169 2.70 -23.19 -14.30
CA PRO A 169 4.08 -22.83 -14.62
C PRO A 169 4.15 -21.43 -15.24
N ILE A 170 5.09 -20.61 -14.77
CA ILE A 170 5.36 -19.26 -15.26
C ILE A 170 6.84 -19.08 -15.61
N ARG A 171 7.13 -18.19 -16.56
CA ARG A 171 8.48 -17.80 -16.94
C ARG A 171 8.94 -16.66 -16.04
N MET A 172 10.00 -16.89 -15.25
CA MET A 172 10.55 -15.92 -14.31
C MET A 172 11.98 -15.55 -14.69
N GLN A 173 12.30 -14.25 -14.61
CA GLN A 173 13.67 -13.79 -14.81
C GLN A 173 14.57 -14.29 -13.68
N SER A 174 15.72 -14.85 -14.04
CA SER A 174 16.77 -15.28 -13.12
C SER A 174 18.12 -14.74 -13.63
N LYS A 175 19.17 -14.82 -12.79
CA LYS A 175 20.52 -14.37 -13.17
C LYS A 175 20.95 -14.99 -14.51
N GLY A 176 21.05 -14.14 -15.53
CA GLY A 176 21.50 -14.50 -16.89
C GLY A 176 20.60 -15.44 -17.70
N LYS A 177 19.46 -15.91 -17.17
CA LYS A 177 18.54 -16.80 -17.88
C LYS A 177 17.11 -16.70 -17.40
N CYS A 178 16.16 -17.06 -18.26
CA CYS A 178 14.78 -17.25 -17.87
C CYS A 178 14.58 -18.67 -17.32
N ALA A 179 14.09 -18.77 -16.08
CA ALA A 179 13.79 -20.03 -15.41
C ALA A 179 12.27 -20.26 -15.37
N THR A 180 11.87 -21.53 -15.30
CA THR A 180 10.48 -21.88 -15.02
C THR A 180 10.27 -21.81 -13.50
N ALA A 181 9.34 -20.96 -13.08
CA ALA A 181 8.80 -20.94 -11.72
C ALA A 181 7.38 -21.51 -11.75
N ARG A 182 6.84 -21.86 -10.59
CA ARG A 182 5.50 -22.44 -10.44
C ARG A 182 4.70 -21.60 -9.47
N VAL A 183 3.45 -21.32 -9.82
CA VAL A 183 2.47 -20.70 -8.93
C VAL A 183 1.55 -21.80 -8.45
N TRP A 184 1.64 -22.11 -7.16
CA TRP A 184 0.73 -23.01 -6.47
C TRP A 184 -0.45 -22.21 -5.93
N THR A 185 -1.66 -22.52 -6.39
CA THR A 185 -2.88 -21.89 -5.89
C THR A 185 -3.65 -22.91 -5.08
N TYR A 186 -3.92 -22.58 -3.81
CA TYR A 186 -4.75 -23.37 -2.91
C TYR A 186 -6.06 -22.65 -2.69
N VAL A 187 -7.18 -23.33 -2.91
CA VAL A 187 -8.52 -22.79 -2.75
C VAL A 187 -9.28 -23.64 -1.76
N ARG A 188 -9.88 -22.95 -0.78
CA ARG A 188 -10.87 -23.50 0.13
C ARG A 188 -12.23 -22.91 -0.24
N ASP A 189 -13.13 -23.75 -0.71
CA ASP A 189 -14.53 -23.37 -0.96
C ASP A 189 -15.44 -24.55 -0.60
N GLU A 190 -15.99 -24.51 0.61
CA GLU A 190 -16.80 -25.58 1.18
C GLU A 190 -18.30 -25.38 0.96
N ARG A 191 -18.69 -24.27 0.32
CA ARG A 191 -20.11 -23.95 0.04
C ARG A 191 -20.86 -25.04 -0.71
N PRO A 192 -20.25 -25.77 -1.69
CA PRO A 192 -20.96 -26.83 -2.41
C PRO A 192 -21.41 -28.02 -1.53
N TRP A 193 -20.83 -28.19 -0.33
CA TRP A 193 -21.21 -29.24 0.62
C TRP A 193 -21.63 -28.70 1.99
N GLY A 194 -22.13 -27.44 2.02
CA GLY A 194 -22.75 -26.87 3.22
C GLY A 194 -21.78 -26.26 4.23
N GLY A 195 -20.53 -26.01 3.84
CA GLY A 195 -19.58 -25.28 4.69
C GLY A 195 -20.03 -23.84 4.96
N VAL A 196 -19.85 -23.40 6.21
CA VAL A 196 -20.17 -22.03 6.65
C VAL A 196 -18.96 -21.09 6.64
N ASP A 197 -17.75 -21.65 6.48
CA ASP A 197 -16.53 -20.88 6.44
C ASP A 197 -16.42 -20.06 5.14
N PRO A 198 -15.90 -18.81 5.21
CA PRO A 198 -15.77 -17.97 4.03
C PRO A 198 -14.76 -18.58 3.04
N PRO A 199 -15.07 -18.58 1.72
CA PRO A 199 -14.17 -19.10 0.71
C PRO A 199 -12.90 -18.24 0.62
N ALA A 200 -11.77 -18.88 0.38
CA ALA A 200 -10.49 -18.19 0.28
C ALA A 200 -9.54 -18.88 -0.70
N ALA A 201 -8.65 -18.09 -1.29
CA ALA A 201 -7.56 -18.57 -2.13
C ALA A 201 -6.23 -18.04 -1.59
N ALA A 202 -5.22 -18.91 -1.56
CA ALA A 202 -3.84 -18.57 -1.19
C ALA A 202 -2.91 -19.02 -2.31
N ALA A 203 -2.04 -18.12 -2.79
CA ALA A 203 -1.07 -18.42 -3.82
C ALA A 203 0.35 -18.40 -3.26
N ARG A 204 1.19 -19.35 -3.69
CA ARG A 204 2.62 -19.41 -3.37
C ARG A 204 3.43 -19.64 -4.63
N THR A 205 4.47 -18.83 -4.82
CA THR A 205 5.44 -19.04 -5.89
C THR A 205 6.61 -19.88 -5.39
N ASP A 206 7.00 -20.87 -6.17
CA ASP A 206 8.24 -21.62 -6.01
C ASP A 206 9.10 -21.50 -7.27
N GLN A 207 10.41 -21.34 -7.10
CA GLN A 207 11.36 -21.37 -8.20
C GLN A 207 12.17 -22.65 -8.10
N ALA A 208 11.96 -23.56 -9.06
CA ALA A 208 12.80 -24.72 -9.20
C ALA A 208 14.24 -24.27 -9.52
N ARG A 209 15.16 -24.40 -8.55
CA ARG A 209 16.60 -24.45 -8.84
C ARG A 209 16.95 -25.90 -9.14
N GLY A 210 17.68 -26.14 -10.22
CA GLY A 210 18.08 -27.49 -10.61
C GLY A 210 18.76 -28.22 -9.45
N ARG A 211 18.36 -29.49 -9.25
CA ARG A 211 18.60 -30.39 -8.11
C ARG A 211 17.67 -30.16 -6.91
N GLY A 212 16.46 -30.69 -7.00
CA GLY A 212 15.65 -31.18 -5.85
C GLY A 212 15.23 -30.22 -4.75
N GLU A 213 15.67 -28.96 -4.76
CA GLU A 213 15.43 -28.01 -3.67
C GLU A 213 14.46 -26.90 -4.13
N ALA A 214 13.25 -26.96 -3.57
CA ALA A 214 12.26 -25.89 -3.62
C ALA A 214 12.72 -24.73 -2.71
N PHE A 215 13.20 -23.63 -3.31
CA PHE A 215 13.52 -22.44 -2.54
C PHE A 215 12.30 -21.52 -2.53
N SER A 216 11.66 -21.41 -1.36
CA SER A 216 10.61 -20.43 -1.12
C SER A 216 11.19 -19.03 -1.18
N CYS A 217 11.16 -18.39 -2.36
CA CYS A 217 11.63 -17.02 -2.52
C CYS A 217 10.79 -16.09 -1.62
N PRO A 218 11.37 -15.40 -0.61
CA PRO A 218 10.63 -14.52 0.28
C PRO A 218 10.10 -13.26 -0.43
N LEU A 219 10.72 -12.86 -1.54
CA LEU A 219 10.46 -11.60 -2.24
C LEU A 219 9.63 -11.72 -3.54
N ALA A 220 9.29 -12.94 -3.96
CA ALA A 220 8.38 -13.13 -5.08
C ALA A 220 6.94 -13.06 -4.56
N ILE A 221 6.41 -11.83 -4.49
CA ILE A 221 4.98 -11.48 -4.60
C ILE A 221 4.07 -12.67 -4.22
N ARG A 222 3.96 -12.91 -2.91
CA ARG A 222 2.94 -13.78 -2.30
C ARG A 222 1.60 -13.04 -2.36
N THR A 223 1.11 -12.85 -3.57
CA THR A 223 -0.06 -12.02 -3.81
C THR A 223 -1.29 -12.90 -3.93
N VAL A 224 -2.01 -12.94 -2.82
CA VAL A 224 -3.42 -13.34 -2.73
C VAL A 224 -4.24 -12.38 -3.61
N PHE A 225 -5.02 -12.90 -4.56
CA PHE A 225 -6.19 -12.20 -5.06
C PHE A 225 -7.33 -13.17 -5.42
N ARG A 226 -8.30 -13.24 -4.50
CA ARG A 226 -9.68 -12.81 -4.78
C ARG A 226 -10.31 -12.31 -3.48
N ILE A 227 -9.77 -11.21 -2.95
CA ILE A 227 -10.54 -10.36 -2.04
C ILE A 227 -11.29 -9.39 -2.96
N CYS A 228 -12.61 -9.47 -2.98
CA CYS A 228 -13.46 -8.58 -3.75
C CYS A 228 -12.99 -7.12 -3.52
N ALA A 229 -12.89 -6.31 -4.58
CA ALA A 229 -12.43 -4.92 -4.46
C ALA A 229 -13.21 -4.14 -3.37
N SER A 230 -14.45 -4.55 -3.10
CA SER A 230 -15.29 -4.07 -2.00
C SER A 230 -14.73 -4.37 -0.60
N THR A 231 -14.08 -5.51 -0.37
CA THR A 231 -13.57 -5.92 0.95
C THR A 231 -12.24 -5.24 1.28
N LEU A 232 -11.36 -5.04 0.29
CA LEU A 232 -10.14 -4.24 0.47
C LEU A 232 -10.51 -2.75 0.70
N TRP A 233 -11.48 -2.25 -0.07
CA TRP A 233 -12.06 -0.92 0.15
C TRP A 233 -12.73 -0.79 1.52
N SER A 234 -13.42 -1.83 2.00
CA SER A 234 -14.02 -1.88 3.34
C SER A 234 -12.97 -1.90 4.44
N PHE A 235 -11.85 -2.61 4.27
CA PHE A 235 -10.74 -2.62 5.22
C PHE A 235 -10.02 -1.27 5.29
N ILE A 236 -9.77 -0.63 4.15
CA ILE A 236 -9.19 0.73 4.09
C ILE A 236 -10.16 1.76 4.67
N SER A 237 -11.45 1.64 4.37
CA SER A 237 -12.50 2.49 4.94
C SER A 237 -12.64 2.28 6.45
N TRP A 238 -12.54 1.05 6.93
CA TRP A 238 -12.53 0.70 8.36
C TRP A 238 -11.29 1.22 9.06
N TRP A 239 -10.10 1.07 8.46
CA TRP A 239 -8.84 1.62 8.97
C TRP A 239 -8.91 3.15 9.06
N ARG A 240 -9.40 3.82 8.01
CA ARG A 240 -9.66 5.28 8.00
C ARG A 240 -10.66 5.68 9.09
N ARG A 241 -11.69 4.86 9.36
CA ARG A 241 -12.70 5.10 10.41
C ARG A 241 -12.16 4.86 11.83
N ARG A 242 -11.20 3.94 11.99
CA ARG A 242 -10.53 3.66 13.27
C ARG A 242 -9.57 4.78 13.70
N GLU A 243 -8.87 5.43 12.76
CA GLU A 243 -7.96 6.54 13.08
C GLU A 243 -8.67 7.89 13.25
N SER A 244 -9.83 8.10 12.64
CA SER A 244 -10.54 9.39 12.64
C SER A 244 -11.50 9.63 13.82
N GLY A 245 -11.66 8.67 14.74
CA GLY A 245 -12.52 8.83 15.92
C GLY A 245 -14.00 9.14 15.63
N PHE A 246 -14.44 8.99 14.38
CA PHE A 246 -15.74 9.46 13.91
C PHE A 246 -16.83 8.39 14.18
N ARG A 247 -17.69 8.68 15.16
CA ARG A 247 -18.77 7.80 15.62
C ARG A 247 -20.08 8.18 14.93
N GLU A 248 -20.29 7.71 13.70
CA GLU A 248 -21.62 7.74 13.07
C GLU A 248 -22.37 6.43 13.27
N LYS A 249 -23.61 6.55 13.76
CA LYS A 249 -24.55 5.43 13.92
C LYS A 249 -25.08 5.01 12.53
N PRO A 250 -25.09 3.72 12.18
CA PRO A 250 -25.74 3.29 10.95
C PRO A 250 -27.26 3.24 11.15
N ASN A 251 -28.00 4.16 10.51
CA ASN A 251 -29.42 3.97 10.23
C ASN A 251 -29.54 2.93 9.11
N PHE A 252 -29.80 1.69 9.48
CA PHE A 252 -30.30 0.68 8.55
C PHE A 252 -31.81 0.86 8.40
N THR A 253 -32.27 1.28 7.23
CA THR A 253 -33.67 1.10 6.83
C THR A 253 -33.72 0.65 5.37
N SER A 254 -34.25 -0.58 5.23
CA SER A 254 -34.83 -1.25 4.04
C SER A 254 -34.01 -1.39 2.75
N CYS A 255 -33.53 -2.61 2.51
CA CYS A 255 -33.41 -3.19 1.17
C CYS A 255 -34.79 -3.37 0.53
N ALA A 256 -34.95 -2.95 -0.73
CA ALA A 256 -36.03 -3.40 -1.61
C ALA A 256 -35.55 -4.61 -2.45
N PRO A 257 -36.39 -5.62 -2.71
CA PRO A 257 -36.01 -6.81 -3.46
C PRO A 257 -36.04 -6.55 -4.97
N PHE A 258 -34.98 -6.99 -5.66
CA PHE A 258 -34.90 -6.96 -7.13
C PHE A 258 -35.80 -8.06 -7.72
N GLY A 259 -36.75 -7.65 -8.54
CA GLY A 259 -37.76 -8.50 -9.16
C GLY A 259 -37.19 -9.49 -10.19
N SER A 260 -37.82 -10.66 -10.20
CA SER A 260 -37.73 -11.71 -11.21
C SER A 260 -38.15 -11.21 -12.59
N LEU A 261 -37.32 -11.44 -13.61
CA LEU A 261 -37.72 -11.39 -15.02
C LEU A 261 -37.65 -12.80 -15.61
N ASN A 262 -38.83 -13.31 -15.94
CA ASN A 262 -39.08 -14.53 -16.70
C ASN A 262 -38.49 -14.43 -18.10
N CYS A 263 -37.83 -15.50 -18.56
CA CYS A 263 -37.71 -15.82 -19.97
C CYS A 263 -38.77 -16.87 -20.32
N MET A 264 -39.79 -16.46 -21.08
CA MET A 264 -40.60 -17.33 -21.93
C MET A 264 -40.60 -16.71 -23.33
N ALA A 265 -40.11 -17.50 -24.29
CA ALA A 265 -40.37 -17.54 -25.73
C ALA A 265 -39.09 -18.00 -26.45
#